data_AF-A0A2W5MQH5-F1
#
_entry.id   AF-A0A2W5MQH5-F1
#
_cell.length_a   1.000
_cell.length_b   1.000
_cell.length_c   1.000
_cell.angle_alpha   90.00
_cell.angle_beta   90.00
_cell.angle_gamma   90.00
#
_symmetry.space_group_name_H-M   'P 1'
#
loop_
_entity.id
_entity.type
_entity.pdbx_description
1 polymer ?
#
loop_
_entity_poly.entity_id
_entity_poly.type
_entity_poly.pdbx_seq_one_letter_code
_entity_poly.pdbx_strand_id
1 'polypeptide(L)'
;MRFQSAADMSYIAPEGRPAVEETEQRMPITYRRISGRDLAEGIAAAGISPEQFAALYGVPHRRLEKWLTDKVEVPHGVALFVGLIADPLVLEKALILTKYMVEKTEEPAAGKAAAEQEPDAPAA
;
A
#
# COMPACT_ATOMS: atom_id res chain seq x y z
N MET A 1 -25.76 -58.44 1.38
CA MET A 1 -26.01 -57.04 0.95
C MET A 1 -27.34 -56.55 1.51
N ARG A 2 -27.30 -55.76 2.58
CA ARG A 2 -28.23 -54.67 2.97
C ARG A 2 -27.84 -54.18 4.38
N PHE A 3 -27.91 -52.86 4.55
CA PHE A 3 -27.34 -52.03 5.61
C PHE A 3 -28.13 -52.09 6.93
N GLN A 4 -27.42 -51.95 8.06
CA GLN A 4 -27.88 -51.22 9.25
C GLN A 4 -26.65 -50.45 9.78
N SER A 5 -26.52 -49.17 9.42
CA SER A 5 -26.96 -47.99 10.20
C SER A 5 -25.93 -47.61 11.28
N ALA A 6 -25.03 -46.69 10.94
CA ALA A 6 -24.11 -46.03 11.86
C ALA A 6 -24.82 -44.86 12.59
N ALA A 7 -25.93 -45.17 13.25
CA ALA A 7 -26.74 -44.21 14.00
C ALA A 7 -26.46 -44.24 15.51
N ASP A 8 -25.21 -44.54 15.90
CA ASP A 8 -24.82 -44.60 17.32
C ASP A 8 -23.39 -44.09 17.54
N MET A 9 -23.12 -42.88 17.05
CA MET A 9 -22.02 -42.07 17.55
C MET A 9 -22.61 -40.79 18.12
N SER A 10 -23.08 -40.90 19.36
CA SER A 10 -23.26 -39.78 20.27
C SER A 10 -21.93 -39.04 20.42
N TYR A 11 -21.71 -38.06 19.56
CA TYR A 11 -20.66 -37.06 19.76
C TYR A 11 -21.11 -36.18 20.92
N ILE A 12 -20.61 -36.48 22.11
CA ILE A 12 -20.71 -35.64 23.30
C ILE A 12 -20.01 -34.33 22.95
N ALA A 13 -20.79 -33.30 22.61
CA ALA A 13 -20.29 -31.95 22.50
C ALA A 13 -19.80 -31.52 23.90
N PRO A 14 -18.57 -30.98 24.05
CA PRO A 14 -18.18 -30.39 25.32
C PRO A 14 -19.06 -29.16 25.56
N GLU A 15 -19.90 -29.24 26.59
CA GLU A 15 -20.68 -28.11 27.10
C GLU A 15 -19.74 -26.95 27.43
N GLY A 16 -20.09 -25.74 26.97
CA GLY A 16 -19.46 -24.51 27.47
C GLY A 16 -18.71 -23.64 26.46
N ARG A 17 -18.92 -23.74 25.15
CA ARG A 17 -18.64 -22.58 24.29
C ARG A 17 -19.89 -21.71 24.23
N PRO A 18 -19.87 -20.45 24.71
CA PRO A 18 -20.94 -19.53 24.38
C PRO A 18 -21.00 -19.46 22.86
N ALA A 19 -22.20 -19.61 22.30
CA ALA A 19 -22.47 -19.27 20.93
C ALA A 19 -22.00 -17.82 20.76
N VAL A 20 -20.88 -17.64 20.07
CA VAL A 20 -20.45 -16.31 19.66
C VAL A 20 -21.52 -15.91 18.67
N GLU A 21 -22.51 -15.13 19.11
CA GLU A 21 -23.40 -14.44 18.21
C GLU A 21 -22.51 -13.55 17.36
N GLU A 22 -22.08 -14.07 16.21
CA GLU A 22 -21.53 -13.31 15.10
C GLU A 22 -22.65 -12.40 14.59
N THR A 23 -22.93 -11.37 15.38
CA THR A 23 -23.44 -10.12 14.84
C THR A 23 -22.29 -9.51 14.05
N GLU A 24 -22.06 -10.07 12.85
CA GLU A 24 -21.44 -9.36 11.74
C GLU A 24 -22.32 -8.13 11.49
N GLN A 25 -22.14 -7.08 12.30
CA GLN A 25 -22.47 -5.73 11.89
C GLN A 25 -21.53 -5.44 10.72
N ARG A 26 -21.93 -5.89 9.53
CA ARG A 26 -21.35 -5.44 8.28
C ARG A 26 -21.63 -3.95 8.21
N MET A 27 -20.68 -3.16 8.70
CA MET A 27 -20.68 -1.73 8.47
C MET A 27 -20.78 -1.56 6.96
N PRO A 28 -21.84 -0.92 6.43
CA PRO A 28 -21.91 -0.67 5.00
C PRO A 28 -20.74 0.25 4.65
N ILE A 29 -19.68 -0.31 4.07
CA ILE A 29 -18.53 0.46 3.59
C ILE A 29 -19.04 1.27 2.39
N THR A 30 -19.46 2.49 2.66
CA THR A 30 -19.93 3.42 1.64
C THR A 30 -18.72 4.09 1.02
N TYR A 31 -18.61 4.00 -0.30
CA TYR A 31 -17.56 4.69 -1.03
C TYR A 31 -17.73 6.21 -0.86
N ARG A 32 -16.75 6.86 -0.19
CA ARG A 32 -16.65 8.32 -0.11
C ARG A 32 -15.46 8.78 -0.95
N ARG A 33 -15.71 9.73 -1.85
CA ARG A 33 -14.64 10.42 -2.59
C ARG A 33 -13.89 11.35 -1.63
N ILE A 34 -12.57 11.30 -1.69
CA ILE A 34 -11.69 12.25 -1.01
C ILE A 34 -11.47 13.45 -1.94
N SER A 35 -11.64 14.65 -1.40
CA SER A 35 -11.25 15.88 -2.10
C SER A 35 -9.76 16.15 -1.97
N GLY A 36 -9.22 17.00 -2.85
CA GLY A 36 -7.87 17.51 -2.76
C GLY A 36 -7.60 18.24 -1.43
N ARG A 37 -8.63 18.90 -0.89
CA ARG A 37 -8.59 19.49 0.45
C ARG A 37 -8.45 18.44 1.55
N ASP A 38 -9.28 17.39 1.55
CA ASP A 38 -9.20 16.31 2.55
C ASP A 38 -7.81 15.64 2.49
N LEU A 39 -7.26 15.47 1.28
CA LEU A 39 -5.90 14.96 1.09
C LEU A 39 -4.84 15.91 1.69
N ALA A 40 -4.94 17.21 1.44
CA ALA A 40 -4.02 18.20 2.00
C ALA A 40 -4.05 18.23 3.54
N GLU A 41 -5.26 18.19 4.11
CA GLU A 41 -5.46 18.13 5.56
C GLU A 41 -4.86 16.85 6.16
N GLY A 42 -5.03 15.70 5.51
CA GLY A 42 -4.44 14.44 5.95
C GLY A 42 -2.91 14.40 5.86
N ILE A 43 -2.32 14.96 4.81
CA ILE A 43 -0.85 15.11 4.69
C ILE A 43 -0.30 15.99 5.81
N ALA A 44 -0.96 17.12 6.07
CA ALA A 44 -0.58 18.04 7.14
C ALA A 44 -0.73 17.39 8.53
N ALA A 45 -1.80 16.62 8.75
CA ALA A 45 -2.04 15.90 10.00
C ALA A 45 -0.97 14.84 10.28
N ALA A 46 -0.42 14.21 9.24
CA ALA A 46 0.72 13.29 9.35
C ALA A 46 2.07 13.99 9.60
N GLY A 47 2.10 15.33 9.60
CA GLY A 47 3.31 16.11 9.91
C GLY A 47 4.39 16.05 8.82
N ILE A 48 4.02 15.76 7.58
CA ILE A 48 4.94 15.65 6.44
C ILE A 48 4.62 16.67 5.35
N SER A 49 5.60 16.97 4.50
CA SER A 49 5.41 17.85 3.35
C SER A 49 4.76 17.12 2.17
N PRO A 50 4.13 17.84 1.22
CA PRO A 50 3.63 17.25 -0.02
C PRO A 50 4.71 16.49 -0.82
N GLU A 51 5.94 16.98 -0.82
CA GLU A 51 7.08 16.32 -1.50
C GLU A 51 7.44 15.00 -0.83
N GLN A 52 7.49 14.97 0.51
CA GLN A 52 7.70 13.73 1.27
C GLN A 52 6.59 12.72 1.00
N PHE A 53 5.34 13.18 0.98
CA PHE A 53 4.20 12.33 0.63
C PHE A 53 4.34 11.75 -0.79
N ALA A 54 4.70 12.59 -1.77
CA ALA A 54 4.89 12.15 -3.15
C ALA A 54 5.98 11.07 -3.26
N ALA A 55 7.08 11.21 -2.52
CA ALA A 55 8.15 10.22 -2.45
C ALA A 55 7.69 8.92 -1.78
N LEU A 56 7.04 9.02 -0.61
CA LEU A 56 6.50 7.87 0.15
C LEU A 56 5.50 7.05 -0.66
N TYR A 57 4.58 7.72 -1.37
CA TYR A 57 3.57 7.05 -2.18
C TYR A 57 4.09 6.64 -3.57
N GLY A 58 5.25 7.17 -4.00
CA GLY A 58 5.87 6.84 -5.28
C GLY A 58 5.17 7.48 -6.48
N VAL A 59 4.77 8.76 -6.37
CA VAL A 59 4.13 9.50 -7.47
C VAL A 59 4.86 10.79 -7.82
N PRO A 60 4.86 11.21 -9.10
CA PRO A 60 5.42 12.50 -9.49
C PRO A 60 4.68 13.66 -8.81
N HIS A 61 5.41 14.70 -8.40
CA HIS A 61 4.84 15.89 -7.74
C HIS A 61 3.70 16.53 -8.55
N ARG A 62 3.86 16.64 -9.89
CA ARG A 62 2.81 17.14 -10.80
C ARG A 62 1.51 16.35 -10.72
N ARG A 63 1.55 15.06 -10.37
CA ARG A 63 0.35 14.25 -10.20
C ARG A 63 -0.32 14.55 -8.86
N LEU A 64 0.47 14.70 -7.81
CA LEU A 64 -0.02 15.12 -6.50
C LEU A 64 -0.69 16.50 -6.57
N GLU A 65 -0.09 17.48 -7.24
CA GLU A 65 -0.69 18.81 -7.43
C GLU A 65 -2.09 18.75 -8.07
N LYS A 66 -2.29 17.85 -9.05
CA LYS A 66 -3.60 17.66 -9.68
C LYS A 66 -4.64 17.09 -8.73
N TRP A 67 -4.23 16.24 -7.80
CA TRP A 67 -5.10 15.74 -6.73
C TRP A 67 -5.44 16.84 -5.74
N LEU A 68 -4.43 17.60 -5.27
CA LEU A 68 -4.61 18.68 -4.30
C LEU A 68 -5.48 19.83 -4.84
N THR A 69 -5.50 20.03 -6.16
CA THR A 69 -6.31 21.05 -6.83
C THR A 69 -7.64 20.53 -7.39
N ASP A 70 -8.04 19.30 -7.03
CA ASP A 70 -9.26 18.63 -7.50
C ASP A 70 -9.40 18.55 -9.04
N LYS A 71 -8.29 18.73 -9.78
CA LYS A 71 -8.25 18.60 -11.25
C LYS A 71 -8.39 17.14 -11.69
N VAL A 72 -8.00 16.21 -10.82
CA VAL A 72 -8.14 14.77 -11.02
C VAL A 72 -8.60 14.15 -9.71
N GLU A 73 -9.47 13.15 -9.82
CA GLU A 73 -9.93 12.37 -8.68
C GLU A 73 -8.77 11.70 -7.93
N VAL A 74 -8.86 11.74 -6.60
CA VAL A 74 -7.91 11.06 -5.70
C VAL A 74 -8.23 9.56 -5.68
N PRO A 75 -7.27 8.68 -6.04
CA PRO A 75 -7.47 7.24 -5.96
C PRO A 75 -7.77 6.78 -4.54
N HIS A 76 -8.63 5.77 -4.39
CA HIS A 76 -8.96 5.23 -3.07
C HIS A 76 -7.73 4.72 -2.29
N GLY A 77 -6.74 4.14 -2.98
CA GLY A 77 -5.48 3.74 -2.34
C GLY A 77 -4.71 4.90 -1.71
N VAL A 78 -4.77 6.10 -2.30
CA VAL A 78 -4.17 7.31 -1.73
C VAL A 78 -4.90 7.70 -0.44
N ALA A 79 -6.24 7.66 -0.46
CA ALA A 79 -7.05 7.95 0.71
C ALA A 79 -6.75 7.01 1.88
N LEU A 80 -6.65 5.70 1.61
CA LEU A 80 -6.28 4.70 2.62
C LEU A 80 -4.87 4.94 3.14
N PHE A 81 -3.92 5.22 2.24
CA PHE A 81 -2.53 5.45 2.61
C PHE A 81 -2.37 6.65 3.55
N VAL A 82 -3.08 7.75 3.29
CA VAL A 82 -3.11 8.93 4.18
C VAL A 82 -3.60 8.55 5.59
N GLY A 83 -4.66 7.73 5.68
CA GLY A 83 -5.15 7.22 6.96
C GLY A 83 -4.14 6.32 7.68
N LEU A 84 -3.37 5.52 6.94
CA LEU A 84 -2.34 4.65 7.49
C LEU A 84 -1.14 5.44 8.04
N ILE A 85 -0.65 6.43 7.31
CA ILE A 85 0.51 7.25 7.73
C ILE A 85 0.17 8.27 8.83
N ALA A 86 -1.11 8.40 9.19
CA ALA A 86 -1.51 9.16 10.37
C ALA A 86 -1.10 8.44 11.67
N ASP A 87 -0.86 7.13 11.63
CA ASP A 87 -0.21 6.40 12.74
C ASP A 87 1.30 6.66 12.72
N PRO A 88 1.87 7.26 13.78
CA PRO A 88 3.31 7.57 13.84
C PRO A 88 4.22 6.35 13.63
N LEU A 89 3.82 5.16 14.10
CA LEU A 89 4.62 3.94 13.95
C LEU A 89 4.65 3.46 12.50
N VAL A 90 3.54 3.65 11.78
CA VAL A 90 3.46 3.32 10.35
C VAL A 90 4.28 4.32 9.54
N LEU A 91 4.17 5.60 9.86
CA LEU A 91 4.94 6.66 9.19
C LEU A 91 6.45 6.44 9.33
N GLU A 92 6.94 6.17 10.54
CA GLU A 92 8.36 5.93 10.79
C GLU A 92 8.90 4.77 9.95
N LYS A 93 8.17 3.64 9.92
CA LYS A 93 8.56 2.48 9.11
C LYS A 93 8.51 2.79 7.61
N ALA A 94 7.50 3.53 7.14
CA ALA A 94 7.38 3.92 5.74
C ALA A 94 8.55 4.81 5.31
N LEU A 95 8.97 5.75 6.15
CA LEU A 95 10.12 6.63 5.89
C LEU A 95 11.43 5.84 5.80
N ILE A 96 11.68 4.91 6.74
CA ILE A 96 12.87 4.05 6.73
C ILE A 96 12.94 3.20 5.46
N LEU A 97 11.82 2.55 5.09
CA LEU A 97 11.75 1.71 3.89
C LEU A 97 11.95 2.53 2.61
N THR A 98 11.32 3.70 2.54
CA THR A 98 11.43 4.59 1.36
C THR A 98 12.86 5.07 1.19
N LYS A 99 13.53 5.48 2.29
CA LYS A 99 14.94 5.86 2.28
C LYS A 99 15.82 4.71 1.75
N TYR A 100 15.64 3.50 2.26
CA TYR A 100 16.38 2.32 1.80
C TYR A 100 16.15 2.04 0.30
N MET A 101 14.93 2.21 -0.20
CA MET A 101 14.62 2.00 -1.62
C MET A 101 15.27 3.06 -2.53
N VAL A 102 15.30 4.32 -2.09
CA VAL A 102 15.95 5.40 -2.84
C VAL A 102 17.46 5.19 -2.87
N GLU A 103 18.09 4.94 -1.72
CA GLU A 103 19.54 4.74 -1.62
C GLU A 103 20.01 3.50 -2.40
N LYS A 104 19.25 2.40 -2.36
CA LYS A 104 19.57 1.19 -3.15
C LYS A 104 19.46 1.42 -4.66
N THR A 105 18.63 2.35 -5.10
CA THR A 105 18.50 2.70 -6.52
C THR A 105 19.72 3.50 -7.01
N GLU A 106 20.50 4.10 -6.10
CA GLU A 106 21.70 4.89 -6.42
C GLU A 106 23.01 4.06 -6.44
N GLU A 107 22.98 2.77 -6.06
CA GLU A 107 24.11 1.87 -6.32
C GLU A 107 24.26 1.66 -7.84
N PRO A 108 25.45 1.92 -8.42
CA PRO A 108 25.50 2.41 -9.77
C PRO A 108 25.29 1.27 -10.78
N ALA A 109 24.39 1.52 -11.72
CA ALA A 109 24.38 0.89 -13.04
C ALA A 109 25.64 1.27 -13.88
N ALA A 110 26.80 1.49 -13.27
CA ALA A 110 28.07 1.84 -13.91
C ALA A 110 28.86 0.59 -14.36
N GLY A 111 28.17 -0.41 -14.89
CA GLY A 111 28.78 -1.69 -15.31
C GLY A 111 28.40 -2.17 -16.71
N LYS A 112 27.58 -1.44 -17.48
CA LYS A 112 27.09 -1.92 -18.80
C LYS A 112 27.20 -0.94 -19.96
N ALA A 113 28.06 0.08 -19.88
CA ALA A 113 28.26 1.03 -20.98
C ALA A 113 29.70 1.06 -21.55
N ALA A 114 30.56 0.09 -21.22
CA ALA A 114 31.98 0.08 -21.63
C ALA A 114 32.41 -1.19 -22.40
N ALA A 115 31.49 -1.81 -23.16
CA ALA A 115 31.82 -2.94 -24.02
C ALA A 115 31.24 -2.76 -25.43
N GLU A 116 31.51 -1.61 -26.05
CA GLU A 116 31.33 -1.43 -27.49
C GLU A 116 32.29 -0.33 -28.00
N GLN A 117 33.58 -0.55 -27.80
CA GLN A 117 34.63 0.07 -28.60
C GLN A 117 35.57 -1.04 -29.05
N GLU A 118 35.25 -1.65 -30.18
CA GLU A 118 36.16 -2.48 -30.94
C GLU A 118 37.02 -1.55 -31.81
N PRO A 119 38.36 -1.55 -31.69
CA PRO A 119 39.25 -0.75 -32.53
C PRO A 119 39.88 -1.65 -33.60
N ASP A 120 39.54 -1.46 -34.88
CA ASP A 120 40.33 -1.93 -36.04
C ASP A 120 39.62 -1.47 -37.32
N ALA A 121 40.18 -0.91 -38.39
CA ALA A 121 41.46 -0.33 -38.78
C ALA A 121 41.18 0.38 -40.14
N PRO A 122 42.01 1.32 -40.60
CA PRO A 122 41.85 1.90 -41.94
C PRO A 122 42.47 0.98 -43.00
N ALA A 123 41.74 0.71 -44.09
CA ALA A 123 42.31 0.09 -45.29
C ALA A 123 42.38 1.12 -46.42
N ALA A 124 43.53 1.10 -47.09
CA ALA A 124 44.06 2.00 -48.12
C ALA A 124 43.20 2.12 -49.39
#